data_AF-A0A0P6Y8V8-F1
#
_entry.id   AF-A0A0P6Y8V8-F1
#
_cell.length_a   1.000
_cell.length_b   1.000
_cell.length_c   1.000
_cell.angle_alpha   90.00
_cell.angle_beta   90.00
_cell.angle_gamma   90.00
#
_symmetry.space_group_name_H-M   'P 1'
#
loop_
_entity.id
_entity.type
_entity.pdbx_description
1 polymer ?
#
loop_
_entity_poly.entity_id
_entity_poly.type
_entity_poly.pdbx_seq_one_letter_code
_entity_poly.pdbx_strand_id
1 'polypeptide(L)'
;MLILALLGACAPKPLELDENQAGDLAWQALRPNTSSGDRAAWQISLIEQVSGAEIAENFNAEPAAGGCVPGPALPANREIAAQGTYWYVQFQPVPATPEPVDAETISPTAPPRIPEPFLYRADLLIEADSGKVIARRLYCVIY
;
A
#
# COMPACT_ATOMS: atom_id res chain seq x y z
N MET A 1 31.06 -41.51 26.47
CA MET A 1 31.19 -40.05 26.28
C MET A 1 30.08 -39.65 25.30
N LEU A 2 28.96 -39.14 25.82
CA LEU A 2 27.76 -38.83 25.04
C LEU A 2 27.84 -37.34 24.64
N ILE A 3 27.98 -37.04 23.35
CA ILE A 3 28.02 -35.66 22.85
C ILE A 3 26.57 -35.21 22.64
N LEU A 4 26.07 -34.35 23.53
CA LEU A 4 24.83 -33.61 23.34
C LEU A 4 25.07 -32.53 22.28
N ALA A 5 24.54 -32.73 21.06
CA ALA A 5 24.48 -31.68 20.06
C ALA A 5 23.36 -30.70 20.42
N LEU A 6 23.73 -29.53 20.94
CA LEU A 6 22.86 -28.37 21.08
C LEU A 6 22.47 -27.88 19.67
N LEU A 7 21.32 -28.31 19.18
CA LEU A 7 20.62 -27.67 18.07
C LEU A 7 20.16 -26.29 18.54
N GLY A 8 21.01 -25.29 18.39
CA GLY A 8 20.63 -23.89 18.50
C GLY A 8 19.61 -23.58 17.42
N ALA A 9 18.31 -23.63 17.78
CA ALA A 9 17.25 -23.14 16.94
C ALA A 9 17.50 -21.64 16.71
N CYS A 10 18.05 -21.31 15.54
CA CYS A 10 18.10 -19.94 15.05
C CYS A 10 16.65 -19.58 14.73
N ALA A 11 15.92 -19.06 15.72
CA ALA A 11 14.59 -18.51 15.48
C ALA A 11 14.76 -17.38 14.46
N PRO A 12 14.05 -17.41 13.31
CA PRO A 12 14.10 -16.30 12.38
C PRO A 12 13.65 -15.04 13.14
N LYS A 13 14.52 -14.03 13.16
CA LYS A 13 14.18 -12.73 13.76
C LYS A 13 12.92 -12.22 13.05
N PRO A 14 11.90 -11.76 13.78
CA PRO A 14 10.72 -11.16 13.17
C PRO A 14 11.17 -10.07 12.20
N LEU A 15 10.57 -10.04 11.01
CA LEU A 15 10.83 -8.95 10.07
C LEU A 15 10.20 -7.70 10.69
N GLU A 16 11.03 -6.81 11.23
CA GLU A 16 10.56 -5.49 11.66
C GLU A 16 10.56 -4.59 10.43
N LEU A 17 9.39 -4.41 9.85
CA LEU A 17 9.21 -3.48 8.74
C LEU A 17 9.31 -2.04 9.21
N ASP A 18 10.14 -1.26 8.53
CA ASP A 18 10.11 0.20 8.64
C ASP A 18 9.04 0.81 7.70
N GLU A 19 8.83 2.12 7.87
CA GLU A 19 7.86 2.90 7.10
C GLU A 19 8.12 2.85 5.58
N ASN A 20 9.38 2.93 5.16
CA ASN A 20 9.74 2.90 3.74
C ASN A 20 9.43 1.54 3.13
N GLN A 21 9.77 0.45 3.83
CA GLN A 21 9.50 -0.91 3.40
C GLN A 21 7.99 -1.17 3.29
N ALA A 22 7.20 -0.71 4.26
CA ALA A 22 5.75 -0.80 4.19
C ALA A 22 5.18 -0.01 2.99
N GLY A 23 5.69 1.20 2.74
CA GLY A 23 5.33 2.01 1.57
C GLY A 23 5.64 1.32 0.24
N ASP A 24 6.81 0.69 0.12
CA ASP A 24 7.23 -0.02 -1.09
C ASP A 24 6.39 -1.29 -1.34
N LEU A 25 6.11 -2.07 -0.30
CA LEU A 25 5.24 -3.25 -0.38
C LEU A 25 3.82 -2.86 -0.79
N ALA A 26 3.31 -1.77 -0.20
CA ALA A 26 1.99 -1.26 -0.54
C ALA A 26 1.93 -0.78 -1.99
N TRP A 27 2.97 -0.07 -2.47
CA TRP A 27 3.06 0.33 -3.87
C TRP A 27 3.09 -0.86 -4.82
N GLN A 28 3.91 -1.87 -4.54
CA GLN A 28 3.99 -3.08 -5.38
C GLN A 28 2.63 -3.77 -5.52
N ALA A 29 1.83 -3.77 -4.46
CA ALA A 29 0.48 -4.32 -4.48
C ALA A 29 -0.54 -3.42 -5.18
N LEU A 30 -0.37 -2.10 -5.15
CA LEU A 30 -1.26 -1.14 -5.82
C LEU A 30 -0.96 -1.02 -7.32
N ARG A 31 0.31 -1.07 -7.74
CA ARG A 31 0.76 -0.81 -9.11
C ARG A 31 -0.05 -1.51 -10.21
N PRO A 32 -0.48 -2.78 -10.09
CA PRO A 32 -1.28 -3.43 -11.13
C PRO A 32 -2.66 -2.79 -11.37
N ASN A 33 -3.16 -2.00 -10.42
CA ASN A 33 -4.44 -1.32 -10.48
C ASN A 33 -4.33 0.16 -10.88
N THR A 34 -3.12 0.68 -11.13
CA THR A 34 -2.92 2.05 -11.59
C THR A 34 -2.85 2.10 -13.11
N SER A 35 -3.33 3.18 -13.72
CA SER A 35 -3.29 3.31 -15.18
C SER A 35 -1.90 3.66 -15.69
N SER A 36 -1.11 4.41 -14.91
CA SER A 36 0.23 4.83 -15.30
C SER A 36 1.30 3.78 -15.00
N GLY A 37 1.10 2.94 -13.98
CA GLY A 37 2.16 2.11 -13.41
C GLY A 37 3.32 2.91 -12.80
N ASP A 38 3.21 4.24 -12.69
CA ASP A 38 4.27 5.15 -12.29
C ASP A 38 4.14 5.56 -10.83
N ARG A 39 5.17 5.27 -10.03
CA ARG A 39 5.20 5.63 -8.60
C ARG A 39 5.14 7.13 -8.39
N ALA A 40 5.72 7.92 -9.30
CA ALA A 40 5.79 9.38 -9.21
C ALA A 40 4.43 10.06 -9.44
N ALA A 41 3.47 9.36 -10.05
CA ALA A 41 2.09 9.80 -10.20
C ALA A 41 1.27 9.64 -8.90
N TRP A 42 1.86 9.08 -7.84
CA TRP A 42 1.19 8.78 -6.58
C TRP A 42 1.98 9.29 -5.38
N GLN A 43 1.28 9.78 -4.38
CA GLN A 43 1.84 10.15 -3.08
C GLN A 43 1.27 9.27 -1.98
N ILE A 44 2.08 9.00 -0.96
CA ILE A 44 1.58 8.45 0.30
C ILE A 44 1.04 9.64 1.09
N SER A 45 -0.26 9.65 1.36
CA SER A 45 -0.90 10.69 2.16
C SER A 45 -0.90 10.35 3.66
N LEU A 46 -0.80 9.07 4.01
CA LEU A 46 -0.69 8.60 5.39
C LEU A 46 0.01 7.25 5.41
N ILE A 47 0.94 7.09 6.34
CA ILE A 47 1.56 5.81 6.68
C ILE A 47 1.81 5.76 8.18
N GLU A 48 1.26 4.74 8.83
CA GLU A 48 1.37 4.60 10.29
C GLU A 48 1.17 3.14 10.71
N GLN A 49 1.66 2.81 11.91
CA GLN A 49 1.35 1.54 12.54
C GLN A 49 0.05 1.65 13.32
N VAL A 50 -0.86 0.70 13.11
CA VAL A 50 -2.16 0.60 13.77
C VAL A 50 -2.35 -0.76 14.41
N SER A 51 -3.14 -0.80 15.48
CA SER A 51 -3.53 -2.07 16.10
C SER A 51 -4.65 -2.76 15.30
N GLY A 52 -4.67 -4.09 15.34
CA GLY A 52 -5.72 -4.88 14.71
C GLY A 52 -7.11 -4.55 15.24
N ALA A 53 -7.24 -4.35 16.55
CA ALA A 53 -8.49 -3.99 17.21
C ALA A 53 -9.07 -2.66 16.68
N GLU A 54 -8.21 -1.67 16.45
CA GLU A 54 -8.62 -0.36 15.94
C GLU A 54 -9.01 -0.40 14.45
N ILE A 55 -8.24 -1.13 13.64
CA ILE A 55 -8.42 -1.11 12.19
C ILE A 55 -9.49 -2.08 11.70
N ALA A 56 -9.76 -3.17 12.43
CA ALA A 56 -10.76 -4.18 12.05
C ALA A 56 -12.18 -3.60 11.93
N GLU A 57 -12.54 -2.61 12.76
CA GLU A 57 -13.85 -1.96 12.70
C GLU A 57 -13.98 -1.01 11.49
N ASN A 58 -12.87 -0.46 11.02
CA ASN A 58 -12.83 0.62 10.02
C ASN A 58 -12.39 0.14 8.62
N PHE A 59 -11.79 -1.04 8.54
CA PHE A 59 -11.33 -1.67 7.31
C PHE A 59 -12.29 -2.81 6.93
N ASN A 60 -13.47 -2.41 6.47
CA ASN A 60 -14.53 -3.34 6.07
C ASN A 60 -13.99 -4.30 4.99
N ALA A 61 -14.08 -5.60 5.25
CA ALA A 61 -13.23 -6.62 4.64
C ALA A 61 -13.54 -6.92 3.16
N GLU A 62 -14.59 -6.35 2.57
CA GLU A 62 -14.90 -6.62 1.17
C GLU A 62 -14.12 -5.67 0.25
N PRO A 63 -13.18 -6.17 -0.58
CA PRO A 63 -12.62 -5.36 -1.65
C PRO A 63 -13.76 -4.94 -2.58
N ALA A 64 -13.68 -3.73 -3.17
CA ALA A 64 -14.64 -3.30 -4.17
C ALA A 64 -14.78 -4.41 -5.25
N ALA A 65 -15.98 -4.94 -5.41
CA ALA A 65 -16.23 -6.06 -6.32
C ALA A 65 -15.75 -5.69 -7.73
N GLY A 66 -14.76 -6.43 -8.25
CA GLY A 66 -14.18 -6.19 -9.57
C GLY A 66 -13.00 -5.21 -9.64
N GLY A 67 -12.59 -4.59 -8.53
CA GLY A 67 -11.57 -3.54 -8.54
C GLY A 67 -12.03 -2.26 -9.26
N CYS A 68 -11.11 -1.36 -9.57
CA CYS A 68 -11.39 -0.21 -10.43
C CYS A 68 -11.16 -0.59 -11.89
N VAL A 69 -12.17 -0.43 -12.75
CA VAL A 69 -12.07 -0.73 -14.18
C VAL A 69 -11.35 0.42 -14.91
N PRO A 70 -10.41 0.15 -15.84
CA PRO A 70 -9.88 -1.15 -16.26
C PRO A 70 -8.70 -1.57 -15.37
N GLY A 71 -8.92 -2.48 -14.44
CA GLY A 71 -7.90 -2.99 -13.53
C GLY A 71 -8.20 -4.45 -13.16
N PRO A 72 -7.19 -5.20 -12.72
CA PRO A 72 -7.39 -6.58 -12.31
C PRO A 72 -8.30 -6.66 -11.09
N ALA A 73 -9.06 -7.74 -11.00
CA ALA A 73 -9.78 -8.08 -9.77
C ALA A 73 -8.80 -8.22 -8.60
N LEU A 74 -9.20 -7.68 -7.44
CA LEU A 74 -8.37 -7.72 -6.24
C LEU A 74 -8.44 -9.10 -5.59
N PRO A 75 -7.33 -9.60 -5.00
CA PRO A 75 -7.39 -10.72 -4.08
C PRO A 75 -8.32 -10.40 -2.91
N ALA A 76 -9.03 -11.41 -2.41
CA ALA A 76 -9.85 -11.28 -1.21
C ALA A 76 -9.00 -10.77 -0.03
N ASN A 77 -9.57 -9.88 0.78
CA ASN A 77 -8.92 -9.47 2.01
C ASN A 77 -8.94 -10.63 3.01
N ARG A 78 -7.87 -10.74 3.79
CA ARG A 78 -7.74 -11.70 4.88
C ARG A 78 -8.35 -11.11 6.16
N GLU A 79 -8.67 -11.99 7.10
CA GLU A 79 -9.11 -11.60 8.44
C GLU A 79 -8.04 -10.76 9.15
N ILE A 80 -8.48 -9.67 9.78
CA ILE A 80 -7.64 -8.80 10.60
C ILE A 80 -7.71 -9.31 12.04
N ALA A 81 -6.60 -9.81 12.56
CA ALA A 81 -6.53 -10.30 13.94
C ALA A 81 -6.48 -9.11 14.91
N ALA A 82 -7.36 -9.09 15.92
CA ALA A 82 -7.47 -7.98 16.86
C ALA A 82 -6.15 -7.67 17.61
N GLN A 83 -5.36 -8.70 17.89
CA GLN A 83 -4.06 -8.62 18.56
C GLN A 83 -2.87 -8.37 17.60
N GLY A 84 -3.13 -8.24 16.30
CA GLY A 84 -2.09 -7.97 15.30
C GLY A 84 -1.63 -6.51 15.31
N THR A 85 -0.45 -6.27 14.77
CA THR A 85 0.05 -4.93 14.43
C THR A 85 0.20 -4.83 12.92
N TYR A 86 -0.25 -3.72 12.37
CA TYR A 86 -0.31 -3.52 10.93
C TYR A 86 0.26 -2.17 10.53
N TRP A 87 0.84 -2.09 9.35
CA TRP A 87 1.06 -0.84 8.66
C TRP A 87 -0.17 -0.50 7.83
N TYR A 88 -0.79 0.64 8.13
CA TYR A 88 -1.82 1.25 7.31
C TYR A 88 -1.16 2.25 6.35
N VAL A 89 -1.37 2.05 5.05
CA VAL A 89 -0.78 2.91 4.00
C VAL A 89 -1.89 3.43 3.11
N GLN A 90 -1.96 4.76 2.99
CA GLN A 90 -2.89 5.46 2.13
C GLN A 90 -2.15 6.13 0.97
N PHE A 91 -2.62 5.86 -0.25
CA PHE A 91 -2.16 6.50 -1.47
C PHE A 91 -3.22 7.41 -2.07
N GLN A 92 -2.76 8.49 -2.68
CA GLN A 92 -3.57 9.37 -3.53
C GLN A 92 -2.79 9.70 -4.80
N PRO A 93 -3.45 9.82 -5.96
CA PRO A 93 -2.79 10.35 -7.15
C PRO A 93 -2.35 11.78 -6.91
N VAL A 94 -1.18 12.14 -7.44
CA VAL A 94 -0.77 13.54 -7.48
C VAL A 94 -1.53 14.22 -8.62
N PRO A 95 -2.11 15.43 -8.41
CA PRO A 95 -2.80 16.15 -9.47
C PRO A 95 -1.93 16.30 -10.73
N ALA A 96 -2.54 16.03 -11.89
CA ALA A 96 -1.86 16.15 -13.18
C ALA A 96 -1.62 17.62 -13.57
N THR A 97 -2.45 18.53 -13.07
CA THR A 97 -2.24 19.97 -13.22
C THR A 97 -1.12 20.39 -12.26
N PRO A 98 0.01 20.91 -12.75
CA PRO A 98 0.97 21.58 -11.89
C PRO A 98 0.23 22.66 -11.09
N GLU A 99 0.54 22.80 -9.79
CA GLU A 99 0.18 24.04 -9.10
C GLU A 99 0.71 25.22 -9.93
N PRO A 100 0.03 26.38 -9.95
CA PRO A 100 0.53 27.53 -10.68
C PRO A 100 1.94 27.87 -10.18
N VAL A 101 2.95 27.44 -10.92
CA VAL A 101 4.33 27.82 -10.69
C VAL A 101 4.48 29.23 -11.22
N ASP A 102 4.97 30.14 -10.38
CA ASP A 102 5.54 31.40 -10.86
C ASP A 102 6.46 31.06 -12.05
N ALA A 103 6.28 31.78 -13.17
CA ALA A 103 6.63 31.34 -14.53
C ALA A 103 8.12 31.08 -14.83
N GLU A 104 8.99 30.96 -13.83
CA GLU A 104 10.44 30.94 -13.97
C GLU A 104 11.11 29.56 -13.82
N THR A 105 10.38 28.49 -13.48
CA THR A 105 10.99 27.16 -13.19
C THR A 105 10.35 25.99 -13.94
N ILE A 106 9.70 26.21 -15.09
CA ILE A 106 9.24 25.10 -15.93
C ILE A 106 10.45 24.51 -16.66
N SER A 107 10.99 23.41 -16.14
CA SER A 107 11.93 22.58 -16.90
C SER A 107 11.16 21.86 -18.03
N PRO A 108 11.42 22.17 -19.31
CA PRO A 108 10.69 21.57 -20.43
C PRO A 108 11.00 20.07 -20.63
N THR A 109 11.91 19.50 -19.82
CA THR A 109 12.29 18.09 -19.84
C THR A 109 11.69 17.28 -18.68
N ALA A 110 10.86 17.88 -17.81
CA ALA A 110 10.15 17.11 -16.80
C ALA A 110 9.20 16.12 -17.50
N PRO A 111 9.23 14.80 -17.17
CA PRO A 111 8.32 13.83 -17.76
C PRO A 111 6.86 14.26 -17.55
N PRO A 112 5.98 14.07 -18.55
CA PRO A 112 4.57 14.37 -18.38
C PRO A 112 3.97 13.45 -17.30
N ARG A 113 3.26 14.04 -16.32
CA ARG A 113 2.52 13.26 -15.33
C ARG A 113 1.29 12.65 -16.00
N ILE A 114 1.25 11.33 -16.08
CA ILE A 114 0.09 10.60 -16.62
C ILE A 114 -1.01 10.61 -15.54
N PRO A 115 -2.21 11.15 -15.83
CA PRO A 115 -3.31 11.15 -14.87
C PRO A 115 -3.74 9.73 -14.47
N GLU A 116 -4.35 9.60 -13.28
CA GLU A 116 -5.02 8.39 -12.81
C GLU A 116 -6.54 8.60 -12.88
N PRO A 117 -7.20 8.36 -14.02
CA PRO A 117 -8.59 8.76 -14.24
C PRO A 117 -9.61 7.87 -13.52
N PHE A 118 -9.19 6.73 -12.97
CA PHE A 118 -10.09 5.69 -12.45
C PHE A 118 -9.96 5.44 -10.95
N LEU A 119 -8.86 5.85 -10.32
CA LEU A 119 -8.63 5.73 -8.88
C LEU A 119 -8.31 7.11 -8.32
N TYR A 120 -8.95 7.48 -7.21
CA TYR A 120 -8.64 8.74 -6.51
C TYR A 120 -8.06 8.52 -5.11
N ARG A 121 -8.11 7.28 -4.60
CA ARG A 121 -7.47 6.88 -3.33
C ARG A 121 -7.30 5.36 -3.29
N ALA A 122 -6.28 4.89 -2.58
CA ALA A 122 -6.13 3.49 -2.23
C ALA A 122 -5.64 3.33 -0.80
N ASP A 123 -6.23 2.40 -0.07
CA ASP A 123 -5.84 2.05 1.29
C ASP A 123 -5.35 0.61 1.30
N LEU A 124 -4.21 0.35 1.94
CA LEU A 124 -3.61 -0.97 2.07
C LEU A 124 -3.25 -1.24 3.53
N LEU A 125 -3.38 -2.50 3.92
CA LEU A 125 -3.03 -2.98 5.25
C LEU A 125 -2.00 -4.11 5.13
N ILE A 126 -0.87 -3.96 5.84
CA ILE A 126 0.27 -4.87 5.79
C ILE A 126 0.56 -5.40 7.19
N GLU A 127 0.68 -6.72 7.34
CA GLU A 127 1.15 -7.36 8.59
C GLU A 127 2.56 -6.86 8.92
N ALA A 128 2.74 -6.24 10.10
CA ALA A 128 4.00 -5.59 10.47
C ALA A 128 5.17 -6.57 10.66
N ASP A 129 4.87 -7.81 11.04
CA ASP A 129 5.84 -8.87 11.33
C ASP A 129 6.20 -9.74 10.11
N SER A 130 5.38 -9.70 9.05
CA SER A 130 5.48 -10.61 7.91
C SER A 130 5.61 -9.90 6.56
N GLY A 131 5.23 -8.62 6.46
CA GLY A 131 5.23 -7.86 5.21
C GLY A 131 4.13 -8.27 4.24
N LYS A 132 3.17 -9.09 4.68
CA LYS A 132 2.07 -9.52 3.82
C LYS A 132 1.01 -8.44 3.75
N VAL A 133 0.66 -8.03 2.52
CA VAL A 133 -0.53 -7.23 2.27
C VAL A 133 -1.77 -8.09 2.51
N ILE A 134 -2.49 -7.82 3.59
CA ILE A 134 -3.64 -8.61 4.01
C ILE A 134 -4.97 -8.02 3.56
N ALA A 135 -5.04 -6.71 3.37
CA ALA A 135 -6.26 -6.05 2.98
C ALA A 135 -6.00 -4.84 2.08
N ARG A 136 -6.93 -4.58 1.17
CA ARG A 136 -6.89 -3.49 0.19
C ARG A 136 -8.28 -2.90 0.03
N ARG A 137 -8.34 -1.60 -0.18
CA ARG A 137 -9.56 -0.88 -0.54
C ARG A 137 -9.21 0.18 -1.57
N LEU A 138 -9.73 0.01 -2.77
CA LEU A 138 -9.56 0.97 -3.86
C LEU A 138 -10.80 1.85 -3.95
N TYR A 139 -10.58 3.15 -4.10
CA TYR A 139 -11.62 4.14 -4.26
C TYR A 139 -11.62 4.62 -5.71
N CYS A 140 -12.62 4.16 -6.47
CA CYS A 140 -12.70 4.36 -7.90
C CYS A 140 -13.60 5.55 -8.25
N VAL A 141 -13.31 6.22 -9.36
CA VAL A 141 -14.26 7.16 -9.98
C VAL A 141 -15.33 6.34 -10.71
N ILE A 142 -16.60 6.50 -10.32
CA ILE A 142 -17.74 5.87 -11.00
C ILE A 142 -18.32 6.90 -11.98
N TYR A 143 -18.39 6.54 -13.27
CA TYR A 143 -19.05 7.31 -14.32
C TYR A 143 -20.44 6.76 -14.62
#